data_AF-A0A6C0INT0-F1
#
_entry.id   AF-A0A6C0INT0-F1
#
_cell.length_a   1.000
_cell.length_b   1.000
_cell.length_c   1.000
_cell.angle_alpha   90.00
_cell.angle_beta   90.00
_cell.angle_gamma   90.00
#
_symmetry.space_group_name_H-M   'P 1'
#
loop_
_entity.id
_entity.type
_entity.pdbx_description
1 polymer ?
#
loop_
_entity_poly.entity_id
_entity_poly.type
_entity_poly.pdbx_seq_one_letter_code
_entity_poly.pdbx_strand_id
1 'polypeptide(L)'
;MKKKMKKNDEKKWNVYFFDFIKRFQDKHWNWHMLSINPNITLEIVEANPDNPWDWELLSCNPNVTLEIIEANPDKPWKWPYISKNPNITWETVEANPDKPWNWNNLSQNPNITWEIIEANSDKHWNWYYISCNPNITWEIIEANPDKHWNWYYISCNPNITWEIIEANPQVWWCWLMISCNPNITWEIIEANPDNPWDWYFLSSNPNITLEIVEKNPDKPWDWYFLSNNPNITWEIVEKNPDKPWNFYFLSKNPNITLEIVEANPDKPWDWFGLSVNKFTKGKEQFELIVNHQKFVQEHLFEEFVKVYMHPNRINKLLNMGYTIDELDDVL
;
A
#
# COMPACT_ATOMS: atom_id res chain seq x y z
N MET A 1 -14.67 -1.65 -20.88
CA MET A 1 -13.53 -2.54 -21.19
C MET A 1 -12.37 -2.37 -20.21
N LYS A 2 -11.78 -1.17 -20.04
CA LYS A 2 -10.66 -0.91 -19.09
C LYS A 2 -10.92 -1.30 -17.62
N LYS A 3 -12.10 -0.98 -17.05
CA LYS A 3 -12.45 -1.39 -15.66
C LYS A 3 -12.55 -2.92 -15.47
N LYS A 4 -13.06 -3.64 -16.48
CA LYS A 4 -13.19 -5.11 -16.45
C LYS A 4 -11.83 -5.80 -16.60
N MET A 5 -10.92 -5.20 -17.37
CA MET A 5 -9.54 -5.65 -17.50
C MET A 5 -8.77 -5.51 -16.18
N LYS A 6 -8.85 -4.32 -15.55
CA LYS A 6 -8.20 -4.06 -14.25
C LYS A 6 -8.63 -5.06 -13.16
N LYS A 7 -9.93 -5.42 -13.11
CA LYS A 7 -10.45 -6.42 -12.16
C LYS A 7 -9.90 -7.83 -12.40
N ASN A 8 -9.59 -8.20 -13.64
CA ASN A 8 -9.04 -9.53 -13.97
C ASN A 8 -7.55 -9.63 -13.59
N ASP A 9 -6.79 -8.57 -13.80
CA ASP A 9 -5.37 -8.53 -13.43
C ASP A 9 -5.20 -8.50 -11.91
N GLU A 10 -6.08 -7.80 -11.19
CA GLU A 10 -6.16 -7.84 -9.73
C GLU A 10 -6.44 -9.24 -9.19
N LYS A 11 -7.39 -9.97 -9.80
CA LYS A 11 -7.66 -11.36 -9.40
C LYS A 11 -6.43 -12.25 -9.58
N LYS A 12 -5.69 -12.10 -10.69
CA LYS A 12 -4.45 -12.85 -10.94
C LYS A 12 -3.38 -12.53 -9.90
N TRP A 13 -3.21 -11.25 -9.55
CA TRP A 13 -2.28 -10.82 -8.52
C TRP A 13 -2.60 -11.45 -7.16
N ASN A 14 -3.87 -11.42 -6.74
CA ASN A 14 -4.27 -11.95 -5.43
C ASN A 14 -4.01 -13.47 -5.33
N VAL A 15 -4.22 -14.20 -6.43
CA VAL A 15 -3.85 -15.63 -6.51
C VAL A 15 -2.34 -15.80 -6.44
N TYR A 16 -1.57 -15.04 -7.22
CA TYR A 16 -0.11 -15.09 -7.21
C TYR A 16 0.49 -14.80 -5.83
N PHE A 17 -0.03 -13.78 -5.14
CA PHE A 17 0.33 -13.45 -3.76
C PHE A 17 0.04 -14.59 -2.79
N PHE A 18 -1.12 -15.24 -2.92
CA PHE A 18 -1.47 -16.33 -2.03
C PHE A 18 -0.70 -17.63 -2.35
N ASP A 19 -0.35 -17.88 -3.61
CA ASP A 19 0.54 -18.96 -3.99
C ASP A 19 1.95 -18.77 -3.40
N PHE A 20 2.43 -17.53 -3.31
CA PHE A 20 3.66 -17.21 -2.59
C PHE A 20 3.56 -17.61 -1.11
N ILE A 21 2.48 -17.27 -0.42
CA ILE A 21 2.26 -17.69 0.97
C ILE A 21 2.31 -19.22 1.10
N LYS A 22 1.70 -19.96 0.17
CA LYS A 22 1.73 -21.43 0.14
C LYS A 22 3.14 -21.99 -0.07
N ARG A 23 3.93 -21.38 -0.96
CA ARG A 23 5.34 -21.81 -1.18
C ARG A 23 6.17 -21.69 0.10
N PHE A 24 5.90 -20.65 0.90
CA PHE A 24 6.60 -20.37 2.16
C PHE A 24 5.74 -20.70 3.40
N GLN A 25 4.97 -21.79 3.35
CA GLN A 25 4.08 -22.19 4.45
C GLN A 25 4.83 -22.59 5.74
N ASP A 26 6.12 -22.93 5.64
CA ASP A 26 6.99 -23.25 6.79
C ASP A 26 7.37 -22.00 7.59
N LYS A 27 7.11 -20.80 7.04
CA LYS A 27 7.45 -19.53 7.66
C LYS A 27 6.35 -19.05 8.59
N HIS A 28 6.75 -18.23 9.56
CA HIS A 28 5.87 -17.71 10.60
C HIS A 28 5.05 -16.51 10.09
N TRP A 29 4.12 -16.78 9.17
CA TRP A 29 3.13 -15.81 8.71
C TRP A 29 2.21 -15.37 9.85
N ASN A 30 1.93 -14.07 9.91
CA ASN A 30 0.92 -13.53 10.80
C ASN A 30 -0.45 -13.53 10.09
N TRP A 31 -1.27 -14.52 10.40
CA TRP A 31 -2.59 -14.67 9.80
C TRP A 31 -3.60 -13.59 10.19
N HIS A 32 -3.44 -12.96 11.36
CA HIS A 32 -4.22 -11.77 11.73
C HIS A 32 -3.96 -10.60 10.76
N MET A 33 -2.68 -10.38 10.41
CA MET A 33 -2.28 -9.34 9.46
C MET A 33 -2.62 -9.72 8.02
N LEU A 34 -2.51 -10.99 7.64
CA LEU A 34 -2.98 -11.46 6.33
C LEU A 34 -4.50 -11.28 6.17
N SER A 35 -5.27 -11.47 7.25
CA SER A 35 -6.73 -11.29 7.22
C SER A 35 -7.15 -9.86 6.87
N ILE A 36 -6.35 -8.85 7.20
CA ILE A 36 -6.59 -7.45 6.80
C ILE A 36 -5.86 -7.03 5.51
N ASN A 37 -5.05 -7.92 4.93
CA ASN A 37 -4.22 -7.57 3.79
C ASN A 37 -5.09 -7.41 2.52
N PRO A 38 -4.96 -6.29 1.77
CA PRO A 38 -5.75 -6.04 0.57
C PRO A 38 -5.57 -7.07 -0.55
N ASN A 39 -4.49 -7.86 -0.51
CA ASN A 39 -4.24 -8.92 -1.50
C ASN A 39 -4.98 -10.23 -1.15
N ILE A 40 -5.60 -10.33 0.03
CA ILE A 40 -6.45 -11.46 0.43
C ILE A 40 -7.91 -11.08 0.17
N THR A 41 -8.60 -11.85 -0.68
CA THR A 41 -10.04 -11.73 -0.94
C THR A 41 -10.83 -12.76 -0.14
N LEU A 42 -12.13 -12.53 -0.01
CA LEU A 42 -13.00 -13.53 0.61
C LEU A 42 -13.02 -14.84 -0.20
N GLU A 43 -12.88 -14.80 -1.53
CA GLU A 43 -12.80 -16.03 -2.33
C GLU A 43 -11.55 -16.87 -1.96
N ILE A 44 -10.43 -16.22 -1.63
CA ILE A 44 -9.23 -16.92 -1.12
C ILE A 44 -9.50 -17.51 0.26
N VAL A 45 -10.16 -16.77 1.14
CA VAL A 45 -10.51 -17.24 2.49
C VAL A 45 -11.43 -18.47 2.41
N GLU A 46 -12.50 -18.40 1.62
CA GLU A 46 -13.47 -19.48 1.44
C GLU A 46 -12.88 -20.72 0.75
N ALA A 47 -11.98 -20.52 -0.21
CA ALA A 47 -11.29 -21.63 -0.89
C ALA A 47 -10.23 -22.32 -0.01
N ASN A 48 -9.83 -21.71 1.11
CA ASN A 48 -8.80 -22.23 1.99
C ASN A 48 -9.22 -22.10 3.47
N PRO A 49 -10.31 -22.79 3.89
CA PRO A 49 -10.95 -22.59 5.19
C PRO A 49 -10.12 -23.10 6.38
N ASP A 50 -9.18 -24.02 6.15
CA ASP A 50 -8.33 -24.61 7.19
C ASP A 50 -7.21 -23.68 7.67
N ASN A 51 -6.97 -22.59 6.94
CA ASN A 51 -6.02 -21.57 7.36
C ASN A 51 -6.61 -20.74 8.53
N PRO A 52 -5.77 -20.25 9.47
CA PRO A 52 -6.24 -19.60 10.68
C PRO A 52 -6.62 -18.12 10.44
N TRP A 53 -7.59 -17.90 9.56
CA TRP A 53 -8.15 -16.59 9.26
C TRP A 53 -8.83 -15.98 10.48
N ASP A 54 -8.58 -14.69 10.71
CA ASP A 54 -9.24 -13.91 11.75
C ASP A 54 -10.45 -13.19 11.15
N TRP A 55 -11.65 -13.73 11.39
CA TRP A 55 -12.91 -13.17 10.91
C TRP A 55 -13.27 -11.82 11.52
N GLU A 56 -12.83 -11.56 12.76
CA GLU A 56 -13.05 -10.24 13.35
C GLU A 56 -12.25 -9.20 12.58
N LEU A 57 -10.98 -9.50 12.30
CA LEU A 57 -10.11 -8.60 11.53
C LEU A 57 -10.45 -8.56 10.04
N LEU A 58 -10.99 -9.62 9.43
CA LEU A 58 -11.51 -9.58 8.06
C LEU A 58 -12.55 -8.46 7.86
N SER A 59 -13.24 -8.04 8.92
CA SER A 59 -14.13 -6.87 8.89
C SER A 59 -13.44 -5.56 8.48
N CYS A 60 -12.12 -5.44 8.69
CA CYS A 60 -11.28 -4.32 8.25
C CYS A 60 -10.77 -4.49 6.80
N ASN A 61 -10.92 -5.66 6.20
CA ASN A 61 -10.33 -5.95 4.90
C ASN A 61 -11.02 -5.12 3.81
N PRO A 62 -10.28 -4.37 2.97
CA PRO A 62 -10.85 -3.50 1.95
C PRO A 62 -11.56 -4.26 0.82
N ASN A 63 -11.51 -5.60 0.79
CA ASN A 63 -12.30 -6.41 -0.15
C ASN A 63 -13.66 -6.84 0.44
N VAL A 64 -13.93 -6.60 1.73
CA VAL A 64 -15.22 -6.88 2.36
C VAL A 64 -16.20 -5.75 2.08
N THR A 65 -17.29 -6.07 1.40
CA THR A 65 -18.40 -5.15 1.07
C THR A 65 -19.61 -5.44 1.96
N LEU A 66 -20.58 -4.52 2.01
CA LEU A 66 -21.83 -4.75 2.72
C LEU A 66 -22.60 -5.96 2.14
N GLU A 67 -22.57 -6.14 0.82
CA GLU A 67 -23.16 -7.29 0.13
C GLU A 67 -22.57 -8.63 0.62
N ILE A 68 -21.25 -8.67 0.84
CA ILE A 68 -20.56 -9.82 1.41
C ILE A 68 -21.01 -10.10 2.85
N ILE A 69 -21.16 -9.06 3.66
CA ILE A 69 -21.62 -9.16 5.05
C ILE A 69 -23.06 -9.70 5.10
N GLU A 70 -23.93 -9.18 4.24
CA GLU A 70 -25.33 -9.60 4.13
C GLU A 70 -25.49 -11.02 3.60
N ALA A 71 -24.63 -11.45 2.67
CA ALA A 71 -24.60 -12.82 2.18
C ALA A 71 -24.07 -13.82 3.23
N ASN A 72 -23.32 -13.35 4.23
CA ASN A 72 -22.68 -14.18 5.26
C ASN A 72 -23.00 -13.68 6.68
N PRO A 73 -24.28 -13.64 7.09
CA PRO A 73 -24.69 -13.01 8.35
C PRO A 73 -24.27 -13.78 9.61
N ASP A 74 -23.85 -15.04 9.47
CA ASP A 74 -23.40 -15.92 10.55
C ASP A 74 -21.95 -15.64 10.99
N LYS A 75 -21.17 -14.91 10.19
CA LYS A 75 -19.76 -14.61 10.51
C LYS A 75 -19.65 -13.50 11.56
N PRO A 76 -18.60 -13.50 12.40
CA PRO A 76 -18.45 -12.57 13.52
C PRO A 76 -17.97 -11.17 13.07
N TRP A 77 -18.72 -10.55 12.16
CA TRP A 77 -18.41 -9.22 11.63
C TRP A 77 -18.39 -8.15 12.72
N LYS A 78 -17.35 -7.32 12.74
CA LYS A 78 -17.17 -6.22 13.68
C LYS A 78 -17.46 -4.90 13.00
N TRP A 79 -18.61 -4.31 13.33
CA TRP A 79 -19.03 -3.02 12.81
C TRP A 79 -18.07 -1.85 13.06
N PRO A 80 -17.32 -1.79 14.18
CA PRO A 80 -16.26 -0.79 14.30
C PRO A 80 -15.27 -0.85 13.13
N TYR A 81 -14.82 -2.04 12.76
CA TYR A 81 -13.88 -2.25 11.67
C TYR A 81 -14.52 -2.00 10.29
N ILE A 82 -15.77 -2.41 10.10
CA ILE A 82 -16.52 -2.11 8.87
C ILE A 82 -16.68 -0.61 8.67
N SER A 83 -16.98 0.14 9.74
CA SER A 83 -17.16 1.60 9.67
C SER A 83 -15.92 2.34 9.17
N LYS A 84 -14.72 1.78 9.39
CA LYS A 84 -13.44 2.33 8.93
C LYS A 84 -13.14 1.97 7.47
N ASN A 85 -13.83 0.99 6.90
CA ASN A 85 -13.50 0.43 5.60
C ASN A 85 -13.68 1.48 4.48
N PRO A 86 -12.69 1.65 3.58
CA PRO A 86 -12.73 2.65 2.51
C PRO A 86 -13.82 2.40 1.46
N ASN A 87 -14.51 1.26 1.47
CA ASN A 87 -15.68 1.02 0.63
C ASN A 87 -16.99 1.54 1.23
N ILE A 88 -17.01 1.90 2.52
CA ILE A 88 -18.21 2.47 3.14
C ILE A 88 -18.30 3.94 2.76
N THR A 89 -19.37 4.30 2.06
CA THR A 89 -19.71 5.68 1.72
C THR A 89 -20.78 6.23 2.65
N TRP A 90 -20.99 7.55 2.65
CA TRP A 90 -22.08 8.13 3.43
C TRP A 90 -23.45 7.63 2.99
N GLU A 91 -23.69 7.43 1.68
CA GLU A 91 -24.95 6.86 1.18
C GLU A 91 -25.20 5.46 1.73
N THR A 92 -24.13 4.68 1.94
CA THR A 92 -24.23 3.35 2.56
C THR A 92 -24.69 3.46 4.02
N VAL A 93 -24.15 4.42 4.77
CA VAL A 93 -24.51 4.68 6.17
C VAL A 93 -25.95 5.18 6.26
N GLU A 94 -26.33 6.13 5.40
CA GLU A 94 -27.67 6.73 5.35
C GLU A 94 -28.75 5.72 4.96
N ALA A 95 -28.47 4.84 4.00
CA ALA A 95 -29.38 3.78 3.58
C ALA A 95 -29.57 2.67 4.65
N ASN A 96 -28.64 2.56 5.61
CA ASN A 96 -28.62 1.49 6.62
C ASN A 96 -28.48 2.07 8.04
N PRO A 97 -29.44 2.90 8.51
CA PRO A 97 -29.32 3.61 9.78
C PRO A 97 -29.46 2.70 11.01
N ASP A 98 -29.99 1.49 10.84
CA ASP A 98 -30.17 0.48 11.89
C ASP A 98 -28.89 -0.27 12.24
N LYS A 99 -27.86 -0.18 11.39
CA LYS A 99 -26.59 -0.87 11.62
C LYS A 99 -25.78 -0.16 12.71
N PRO A 100 -25.00 -0.90 13.53
CA PRO A 100 -24.27 -0.32 14.66
C PRO A 100 -22.96 0.33 14.20
N TRP A 101 -23.08 1.37 13.37
CA TRP A 101 -21.95 2.16 12.88
C TRP A 101 -21.16 2.79 14.04
N ASN A 102 -19.83 2.76 13.91
CA ASN A 102 -18.93 3.35 14.86
C ASN A 102 -18.50 4.75 14.38
N TRP A 103 -18.99 5.77 15.06
CA TRP A 103 -18.74 7.18 14.69
C TRP A 103 -17.28 7.59 14.74
N ASN A 104 -16.47 7.02 15.66
CA ASN A 104 -15.03 7.28 15.68
C ASN A 104 -14.36 6.82 14.39
N ASN A 105 -14.76 5.66 13.87
CA ASN A 105 -14.22 5.08 12.64
C ASN A 105 -14.78 5.72 11.38
N LEU A 106 -16.05 6.14 11.38
CA LEU A 106 -16.61 6.97 10.30
C LEU A 106 -15.89 8.33 10.21
N SER A 107 -15.56 8.94 11.34
CA SER A 107 -14.91 10.27 11.39
C SER A 107 -13.56 10.33 10.66
N GLN A 108 -12.80 9.22 10.66
CA GLN A 108 -11.52 9.09 9.91
C GLN A 108 -11.70 8.51 8.50
N ASN A 109 -12.92 8.15 8.08
CA ASN A 109 -13.13 7.49 6.80
C ASN A 109 -12.99 8.52 5.66
N PRO A 110 -12.14 8.26 4.64
CA PRO A 110 -11.89 9.22 3.55
C PRO A 110 -13.11 9.50 2.66
N ASN A 111 -14.19 8.71 2.75
CA ASN A 111 -15.44 9.00 2.06
C ASN A 111 -16.37 9.95 2.83
N ILE A 112 -16.01 10.32 4.07
CA ILE A 112 -16.72 11.34 4.83
C ILE A 112 -16.07 12.68 4.55
N THR A 113 -16.79 13.54 3.83
CA THR A 113 -16.34 14.89 3.48
C THR A 113 -16.78 15.90 4.54
N TRP A 114 -16.24 17.11 4.48
CA TRP A 114 -16.65 18.19 5.37
C TRP A 114 -18.14 18.54 5.20
N GLU A 115 -18.66 18.55 3.98
CA GLU A 115 -20.08 18.84 3.70
C GLU A 115 -21.00 17.84 4.38
N ILE A 116 -20.60 16.55 4.42
CA ILE A 116 -21.34 15.51 5.13
C ILE A 116 -21.34 15.79 6.64
N ILE A 117 -20.20 16.16 7.20
CA ILE A 117 -20.05 16.46 8.63
C ILE A 117 -20.92 17.68 9.00
N GLU A 118 -20.90 18.73 8.18
CA GLU A 118 -21.66 19.96 8.39
C GLU A 118 -23.18 19.71 8.28
N ALA A 119 -23.61 19.03 7.22
CA ALA A 119 -25.02 18.71 6.98
C ALA A 119 -25.61 17.77 8.05
N ASN A 120 -24.75 16.97 8.70
CA ASN A 120 -25.12 16.00 9.73
C ASN A 120 -24.44 16.32 11.07
N SER A 121 -24.44 17.59 11.45
CA SER A 121 -23.78 18.08 12.67
C SER A 121 -24.40 17.56 13.97
N ASP A 122 -25.58 16.94 13.91
CA ASP A 122 -26.23 16.26 15.04
C ASP A 122 -25.57 14.91 15.40
N LYS A 123 -24.74 14.37 14.51
CA LYS A 123 -24.08 13.07 14.74
C LYS A 123 -22.88 13.18 15.68
N HIS A 124 -22.50 12.05 16.27
CA HIS A 124 -21.43 11.95 17.25
C HIS A 124 -20.03 11.91 16.62
N TRP A 125 -19.76 12.86 15.72
CA TRP A 125 -18.47 13.00 15.08
C TRP A 125 -17.34 13.16 16.10
N ASN A 126 -16.22 12.48 15.83
CA ASN A 126 -15.04 12.52 16.68
C ASN A 126 -13.98 13.43 16.04
N TRP A 127 -13.81 14.62 16.63
CA TRP A 127 -12.88 15.63 16.16
C TRP A 127 -11.40 15.21 16.16
N TYR A 128 -11.01 14.26 17.02
CA TYR A 128 -9.68 13.64 16.97
C TYR A 128 -9.45 13.00 15.60
N TYR A 129 -10.41 12.21 15.13
CA TYR A 129 -10.32 11.47 13.87
C TYR A 129 -10.69 12.30 12.63
N ILE A 130 -11.55 13.31 12.77
CA ILE A 130 -11.76 14.30 11.69
C ILE A 130 -10.47 15.05 11.40
N SER A 131 -9.69 15.41 12.42
CA SER A 131 -8.45 16.17 12.26
C SER A 131 -7.40 15.48 11.39
N CYS A 132 -7.39 14.14 11.32
CA CYS A 132 -6.52 13.37 10.43
C CYS A 132 -7.16 13.02 9.07
N ASN A 133 -8.40 13.45 8.81
CA ASN A 133 -9.11 13.11 7.57
C ASN A 133 -8.53 13.94 6.39
N PRO A 134 -8.15 13.30 5.27
CA PRO A 134 -7.54 13.98 4.14
C PRO A 134 -8.47 14.96 3.41
N ASN A 135 -9.77 14.97 3.71
CA ASN A 135 -10.71 15.96 3.17
C ASN A 135 -10.75 17.26 3.98
N ILE A 136 -10.07 17.33 5.13
CA ILE A 136 -10.01 18.56 5.93
C ILE A 136 -8.85 19.42 5.43
N THR A 137 -9.19 20.57 4.85
CA THR A 137 -8.23 21.57 4.36
C THR A 137 -7.98 22.65 5.42
N TRP A 138 -6.95 23.46 5.20
CA TRP A 138 -6.67 24.60 6.07
C TRP A 138 -7.82 25.62 6.08
N GLU A 139 -8.45 25.88 4.93
CA GLU A 139 -9.58 26.81 4.83
C GLU A 139 -10.77 26.37 5.68
N ILE A 140 -11.02 25.06 5.77
CA ILE A 140 -12.06 24.51 6.65
C ILE A 140 -11.72 24.77 8.12
N ILE A 141 -10.46 24.55 8.51
CA ILE A 141 -9.99 24.78 9.89
C ILE A 141 -10.10 26.26 10.25
N GLU A 142 -9.65 27.15 9.35
CA GLU A 142 -9.67 28.60 9.53
C GLU A 142 -11.09 29.15 9.60
N ALA A 143 -12.00 28.66 8.76
CA ALA A 143 -13.41 29.07 8.76
C ALA A 143 -14.19 28.57 10.00
N ASN A 144 -13.69 27.55 10.69
CA ASN A 144 -14.37 26.88 11.81
C ASN A 144 -13.47 26.80 13.05
N PRO A 145 -13.02 27.93 13.62
CA PRO A 145 -12.07 27.95 14.73
C PRO A 145 -12.68 27.47 16.06
N ASP A 146 -14.02 27.39 16.15
CA ASP A 146 -14.77 26.94 17.31
C ASP A 146 -14.73 25.41 17.50
N LYS A 147 -14.31 24.65 16.49
CA LYS A 147 -14.28 23.19 16.56
C LYS A 147 -13.10 22.68 17.36
N HIS A 148 -13.25 21.48 17.92
CA HIS A 148 -12.25 20.83 18.77
C HIS A 148 -11.13 20.14 17.98
N TRP A 149 -10.52 20.89 17.07
CA TRP A 149 -9.41 20.45 16.24
C TRP A 149 -8.26 19.87 17.07
N ASN A 150 -7.73 18.74 16.62
CA ASN A 150 -6.58 18.09 17.23
C ASN A 150 -5.31 18.42 16.43
N TRP A 151 -4.50 19.32 16.97
CA TRP A 151 -3.30 19.83 16.29
C TRP A 151 -2.22 18.79 16.05
N TYR A 152 -2.15 17.73 16.85
CA TYR A 152 -1.24 16.62 16.60
C TYR A 152 -1.52 15.99 15.23
N TYR A 153 -2.79 15.73 14.91
CA TYR A 153 -3.15 15.14 13.63
C TYR A 153 -3.28 16.09 12.46
N ILE A 154 -3.67 17.34 12.72
CA ILE A 154 -3.63 18.38 11.68
C ILE A 154 -2.18 18.53 11.18
N SER A 155 -1.20 18.51 12.08
CA SER A 155 0.22 18.68 11.73
C SER A 155 0.76 17.65 10.72
N CYS A 156 0.24 16.41 10.73
CA CYS A 156 0.61 15.40 9.72
C CYS A 156 -0.36 15.31 8.54
N ASN A 157 -1.40 16.15 8.48
CA ASN A 157 -2.37 16.11 7.40
C ASN A 157 -1.71 16.57 6.09
N PRO A 158 -1.87 15.82 4.97
CA PRO A 158 -1.26 16.16 3.69
C PRO A 158 -1.75 17.49 3.08
N ASN A 159 -2.83 18.09 3.60
CA ASN A 159 -3.27 19.43 3.20
C ASN A 159 -2.56 20.56 3.94
N ILE A 160 -1.74 20.26 4.97
CA ILE A 160 -0.93 21.28 5.65
C ILE A 160 0.41 21.39 4.92
N THR A 161 0.60 22.51 4.22
CA THR A 161 1.85 22.83 3.53
C THR A 161 2.78 23.65 4.42
N TRP A 162 4.03 23.80 3.99
CA TRP A 162 4.99 24.65 4.70
C TRP A 162 4.55 26.12 4.75
N GLU A 163 3.96 26.64 3.69
CA GLU A 163 3.47 28.03 3.62
C GLU A 163 2.38 28.29 4.66
N ILE A 164 1.51 27.31 4.91
CA ILE A 164 0.48 27.40 5.96
C ILE A 164 1.14 27.47 7.35
N ILE A 165 2.15 26.63 7.60
CA ILE A 165 2.88 26.59 8.86
C ILE A 165 3.59 27.93 9.10
N GLU A 166 4.31 28.43 8.08
CA GLU A 166 5.07 29.68 8.13
C GLU A 166 4.16 30.91 8.31
N ALA A 167 3.00 30.94 7.64
CA ALA A 167 2.03 32.02 7.77
C ALA A 167 1.31 32.04 9.13
N ASN A 168 1.34 30.93 9.88
CA ASN A 168 0.60 30.76 11.13
C ASN A 168 1.50 30.30 12.29
N PRO A 169 2.54 31.07 12.67
CA PRO A 169 3.50 30.67 13.70
C PRO A 169 2.90 30.58 15.11
N GLN A 170 1.75 31.21 15.35
CA GLN A 170 1.03 31.20 16.62
C GLN A 170 0.29 29.88 16.91
N VAL A 171 0.11 29.03 15.89
CA VAL A 171 -0.58 27.76 16.01
C VAL A 171 0.30 26.73 16.73
N TRP A 172 -0.32 25.84 17.51
CA TRP A 172 0.37 24.80 18.25
C TRP A 172 0.74 23.60 17.38
N TRP A 173 1.60 23.86 16.41
CA TRP A 173 2.14 22.86 15.52
C TRP A 173 2.89 21.75 16.29
N CYS A 174 2.56 20.51 15.97
CA CYS A 174 3.27 19.35 16.49
C CYS A 174 4.43 19.00 15.55
N TRP A 175 5.64 19.46 15.90
CA TRP A 175 6.83 19.28 15.07
C TRP A 175 7.22 17.82 14.83
N LEU A 176 6.88 16.92 15.75
CA LEU A 176 6.97 15.47 15.53
C LEU A 176 6.23 15.05 14.25
N MET A 177 4.98 15.52 14.12
CA MET A 177 4.06 15.15 13.05
C MET A 177 4.31 15.95 11.77
N ILE A 178 4.80 17.19 11.89
CA ILE A 178 5.32 17.96 10.75
C ILE A 178 6.52 17.23 10.13
N SER A 179 7.42 16.67 10.95
CA SER A 179 8.63 16.00 10.44
C SER A 179 8.34 14.78 9.56
N CYS A 180 7.20 14.10 9.76
CA CYS A 180 6.75 13.04 8.85
C CYS A 180 5.80 13.50 7.74
N ASN A 181 5.45 14.79 7.67
CA ASN A 181 4.49 15.30 6.70
C ASN A 181 5.10 15.28 5.28
N PRO A 182 4.39 14.75 4.26
CA PRO A 182 4.89 14.63 2.89
C PRO A 182 5.12 15.97 2.19
N ASN A 183 4.67 17.10 2.74
CA ASN A 183 4.94 18.43 2.21
C ASN A 183 6.25 19.05 2.73
N ILE A 184 6.93 18.39 3.69
CA ILE A 184 8.22 18.85 4.19
C ILE A 184 9.34 18.25 3.33
N THR A 185 10.02 19.09 2.57
CA THR A 185 11.17 18.72 1.74
C THR A 185 12.49 19.00 2.46
N TRP A 186 13.59 18.46 1.92
CA TRP A 186 14.93 18.73 2.45
C TRP A 186 15.27 20.22 2.39
N GLU A 187 14.89 20.91 1.32
CA GLU A 187 15.15 22.35 1.14
C GLU A 187 14.49 23.19 2.24
N ILE A 188 13.28 22.81 2.68
CA ILE A 188 12.59 23.46 3.80
C ILE A 188 13.37 23.27 5.10
N ILE A 189 13.86 22.06 5.36
CA ILE A 189 14.63 21.73 6.56
C ILE A 189 15.95 22.49 6.57
N GLU A 190 16.64 22.53 5.43
CA GLU A 190 17.92 23.22 5.26
C GLU A 190 17.78 24.74 5.42
N ALA A 191 16.70 25.33 4.87
CA ALA A 191 16.41 26.76 5.00
C ALA A 191 15.96 27.16 6.41
N ASN A 192 15.46 26.23 7.21
CA ASN A 192 14.90 26.48 8.54
C ASN A 192 15.51 25.57 9.61
N PRO A 193 16.84 25.64 9.86
CA PRO A 193 17.55 24.67 10.70
C PRO A 193 17.23 24.80 12.19
N ASP A 194 16.76 25.97 12.63
CA ASP A 194 16.49 26.26 14.05
C ASP A 194 15.13 25.72 14.54
N ASN A 195 14.29 25.23 13.61
CA ASN A 195 13.04 24.60 13.98
C ASN A 195 13.28 23.24 14.65
N PRO A 196 12.39 22.81 15.57
CA PRO A 196 12.59 21.61 16.38
C PRO A 196 12.20 20.35 15.59
N TRP A 197 12.88 20.12 14.48
CA TRP A 197 12.71 18.93 13.63
C TRP A 197 13.00 17.64 14.41
N ASP A 198 12.12 16.65 14.23
CA ASP A 198 12.32 15.32 14.76
C ASP A 198 13.00 14.42 13.72
N TRP A 199 14.26 14.09 13.96
CA TRP A 199 15.07 13.33 13.02
C TRP A 199 14.66 11.86 12.88
N TYR A 200 13.97 11.28 13.86
CA TYR A 200 13.41 9.92 13.72
C TYR A 200 12.31 9.93 12.65
N PHE A 201 11.39 10.90 12.72
CA PHE A 201 10.30 11.01 11.75
C PHE A 201 10.77 11.52 10.38
N LEU A 202 11.74 12.44 10.35
CA LEU A 202 12.40 12.85 9.09
C LEU A 202 13.07 11.67 8.39
N SER A 203 13.71 10.76 9.13
CA SER A 203 14.35 9.58 8.55
C SER A 203 13.36 8.69 7.78
N SER A 204 12.09 8.68 8.16
CA SER A 204 11.02 7.97 7.45
C SER A 204 10.28 8.82 6.39
N ASN A 205 10.60 10.10 6.26
CA ASN A 205 9.87 11.03 5.41
C ASN A 205 10.11 10.74 3.91
N PRO A 206 9.06 10.71 3.07
CA PRO A 206 9.17 10.41 1.64
C PRO A 206 9.97 11.42 0.80
N ASN A 207 10.38 12.56 1.35
CA ASN A 207 11.26 13.50 0.65
C ASN A 207 12.74 13.36 1.07
N ILE A 208 13.06 12.45 1.99
CA ILE A 208 14.44 12.16 2.38
C ILE A 208 14.93 10.95 1.59
N THR A 209 15.93 11.17 0.74
CA THR A 209 16.62 10.14 -0.04
C THR A 209 17.94 9.73 0.64
N LEU A 210 18.48 8.56 0.29
CA LEU A 210 19.80 8.16 0.79
C LEU A 210 20.90 9.15 0.37
N GLU A 211 20.80 9.78 -0.80
CA GLU A 211 21.74 10.81 -1.24
C GLU A 211 21.78 12.01 -0.28
N ILE A 212 20.61 12.45 0.22
CA ILE A 212 20.52 13.51 1.23
C ILE A 212 21.21 13.08 2.53
N VAL A 213 20.97 11.83 2.96
CA VAL A 213 21.58 11.26 4.17
C VAL A 213 23.11 11.23 4.04
N GLU A 214 23.63 10.80 2.89
CA GLU A 214 25.06 10.68 2.63
C GLU A 214 25.76 12.04 2.51
N LYS A 215 25.10 13.05 1.94
CA LYS A 215 25.63 14.42 1.86
C LYS A 215 25.61 15.16 3.19
N ASN A 216 24.76 14.73 4.13
CA ASN A 216 24.58 15.37 5.44
C ASN A 216 24.80 14.36 6.58
N PRO A 217 26.00 13.77 6.70
CA PRO A 217 26.27 12.70 7.66
C PRO A 217 26.36 13.18 9.11
N ASP A 218 26.45 14.49 9.35
CA ASP A 218 26.47 15.12 10.67
C ASP A 218 25.09 15.15 11.33
N LYS A 219 24.01 14.96 10.56
CA LYS A 219 22.66 14.94 11.08
C LYS A 219 22.32 13.60 11.75
N PRO A 220 21.50 13.59 12.80
CA PRO A 220 21.22 12.37 13.58
C PRO A 220 20.17 11.48 12.90
N TRP A 221 20.48 11.00 11.70
CA TRP A 221 19.63 10.08 10.95
C TRP A 221 19.46 8.74 11.68
N ASP A 222 18.24 8.23 11.67
CA ASP A 222 17.89 6.94 12.27
C ASP A 222 17.70 5.87 11.19
N TRP A 223 18.59 4.87 11.19
CA TRP A 223 18.57 3.78 10.22
C TRP A 223 17.41 2.80 10.38
N TYR A 224 16.83 2.68 11.58
CA TYR A 224 15.62 1.92 11.82
C TYR A 224 14.47 2.56 11.03
N PHE A 225 14.27 3.87 11.15
CA PHE A 225 13.24 4.60 10.40
C PHE A 225 13.55 4.77 8.90
N LEU A 226 14.82 4.92 8.51
CA LEU A 226 15.22 4.90 7.09
C LEU A 226 14.85 3.57 6.42
N SER A 227 14.95 2.45 7.12
CA SER A 227 14.55 1.15 6.58
C SER A 227 13.06 1.10 6.17
N ASN A 228 12.23 1.93 6.80
CA ASN A 228 10.81 2.06 6.47
C ASN A 228 10.53 3.16 5.43
N ASN A 229 11.53 3.96 5.04
CA ASN A 229 11.36 5.08 4.13
C ASN A 229 11.02 4.59 2.71
N PRO A 230 9.98 5.15 2.06
CA PRO A 230 9.53 4.69 0.74
C PRO A 230 10.51 5.00 -0.41
N ASN A 231 11.61 5.73 -0.18
CA ASN A 231 12.70 5.87 -1.17
C ASN A 231 13.77 4.78 -1.04
N ILE A 232 13.78 4.00 0.03
CA ILE A 232 14.74 2.90 0.18
C ILE A 232 14.26 1.71 -0.65
N THR A 233 14.97 1.47 -1.76
CA THR A 233 14.78 0.32 -2.63
C THR A 233 15.69 -0.83 -2.22
N TRP A 234 15.39 -2.05 -2.68
CA TRP A 234 16.28 -3.18 -2.44
C TRP A 234 17.68 -2.99 -3.05
N GLU A 235 17.78 -2.36 -4.22
CA GLU A 235 19.07 -2.05 -4.85
C GLU A 235 19.94 -1.15 -3.95
N ILE A 236 19.32 -0.19 -3.24
CA ILE A 236 20.03 0.64 -2.27
C ILE A 236 20.56 -0.20 -1.11
N VAL A 237 19.74 -1.12 -0.58
CA VAL A 237 20.13 -2.03 0.51
C VAL A 237 21.26 -2.94 0.08
N GLU A 238 21.19 -3.51 -1.13
CA GLU A 238 22.23 -4.40 -1.68
C GLU A 238 23.57 -3.69 -1.90
N LYS A 239 23.55 -2.44 -2.38
CA LYS A 239 24.76 -1.63 -2.58
C LYS A 239 25.38 -1.14 -1.27
N ASN A 240 24.62 -1.11 -0.18
CA ASN A 240 25.04 -0.60 1.12
C ASN A 240 24.85 -1.65 2.24
N PRO A 241 25.51 -2.82 2.14
CA PRO A 241 25.28 -3.93 3.07
C PRO A 241 25.88 -3.69 4.46
N ASP A 242 26.77 -2.72 4.61
CA ASP A 242 27.42 -2.32 5.87
C ASP A 242 26.50 -1.46 6.76
N LYS A 243 25.43 -0.89 6.20
CA LYS A 243 24.50 -0.05 6.95
C LYS A 243 23.59 -0.89 7.84
N PRO A 244 23.19 -0.37 9.01
CA PRO A 244 22.40 -1.12 9.99
C PRO A 244 20.91 -1.15 9.60
N TRP A 245 20.60 -1.73 8.44
CA TRP A 245 19.24 -1.91 7.96
C TRP A 245 18.42 -2.79 8.89
N ASN A 246 17.20 -2.36 9.17
CA ASN A 246 16.25 -3.12 9.96
C ASN A 246 15.32 -3.94 9.07
N PHE A 247 15.46 -5.26 9.12
CA PHE A 247 14.68 -6.16 8.27
C PHE A 247 13.19 -6.24 8.63
N TYR A 248 12.78 -5.95 9.87
CA TYR A 248 11.36 -5.83 10.20
C TYR A 248 10.70 -4.70 9.40
N PHE A 249 11.37 -3.55 9.29
CA PHE A 249 10.84 -2.45 8.50
C PHE A 249 11.04 -2.58 7.00
N LEU A 250 12.18 -3.11 6.55
CA LEU A 250 12.34 -3.43 5.13
C LEU A 250 11.24 -4.39 4.67
N SER A 251 10.93 -5.43 5.45
CA SER A 251 9.85 -6.38 5.13
C SER A 251 8.48 -5.71 4.96
N LYS A 252 8.24 -4.57 5.61
CA LYS A 252 7.01 -3.78 5.48
C LYS A 252 7.08 -2.71 4.39
N ASN A 253 8.27 -2.42 3.86
CA ASN A 253 8.50 -1.35 2.91
C ASN A 253 7.82 -1.69 1.56
N PRO A 254 7.05 -0.76 0.97
CA PRO A 254 6.31 -1.01 -0.26
C PRO A 254 7.19 -1.31 -1.48
N ASN A 255 8.50 -1.03 -1.43
CA ASN A 255 9.46 -1.37 -2.48
C ASN A 255 9.99 -2.81 -2.42
N ILE A 256 9.76 -3.54 -1.32
CA ILE A 256 10.07 -4.97 -1.27
C ILE A 256 8.98 -5.74 -2.01
N THR A 257 9.39 -6.54 -2.99
CA THR A 257 8.50 -7.37 -3.82
C THR A 257 8.65 -8.84 -3.46
N LEU A 258 7.69 -9.67 -3.91
CA LEU A 258 7.75 -11.11 -3.69
C LEU A 258 8.99 -11.72 -4.35
N GLU A 259 9.36 -11.23 -5.53
CA GLU A 259 10.52 -11.66 -6.30
C GLU A 259 11.83 -11.33 -5.56
N ILE A 260 11.91 -10.18 -4.89
CA ILE A 260 13.07 -9.82 -4.06
C ILE A 260 13.23 -10.81 -2.91
N VAL A 261 12.13 -11.13 -2.22
CA VAL A 261 12.17 -12.09 -1.10
C VAL A 261 12.55 -13.49 -1.59
N GLU A 262 12.01 -13.93 -2.73
CA GLU A 262 12.33 -15.22 -3.36
C GLU A 262 13.78 -15.32 -3.84
N ALA A 263 14.32 -14.23 -4.41
CA ALA A 263 15.69 -14.20 -4.89
C ALA A 263 16.73 -14.11 -3.76
N ASN A 264 16.32 -13.72 -2.56
CA ASN A 264 17.20 -13.48 -1.41
C ASN A 264 16.74 -14.25 -0.17
N PRO A 265 16.68 -15.60 -0.20
CA PRO A 265 16.11 -16.41 0.87
C PRO A 265 17.00 -16.49 2.12
N ASP A 266 18.28 -16.12 2.02
CA ASP A 266 19.26 -16.08 3.11
C ASP A 266 19.12 -14.84 4.01
N LYS A 267 18.43 -13.81 3.53
CA LYS A 267 18.24 -12.58 4.28
C LYS A 267 17.26 -12.79 5.43
N PRO A 268 17.44 -12.09 6.57
CA PRO A 268 16.62 -12.28 7.76
C PRO A 268 15.27 -11.55 7.62
N TRP A 269 14.51 -11.87 6.57
CA TRP A 269 13.18 -11.32 6.33
C TRP A 269 12.27 -11.57 7.53
N ASP A 270 11.52 -10.53 7.89
CA ASP A 270 10.53 -10.60 8.94
C ASP A 270 9.18 -10.96 8.33
N TRP A 271 8.75 -12.20 8.54
CA TRP A 271 7.51 -12.73 7.95
C TRP A 271 6.25 -12.10 8.54
N PHE A 272 6.32 -11.56 9.76
CA PHE A 272 5.25 -10.72 10.30
C PHE A 272 5.13 -9.43 9.47
N GLY A 273 6.24 -8.76 9.19
CA GLY A 273 6.33 -7.56 8.37
C GLY A 273 5.84 -7.80 6.94
N LEU A 274 6.24 -8.92 6.33
CA LEU A 274 5.75 -9.34 5.00
C LEU A 274 4.24 -9.61 5.01
N SER A 275 3.67 -10.11 6.12
CA SER A 275 2.22 -10.31 6.25
C SER A 275 1.44 -8.99 6.17
N VAL A 276 2.04 -7.90 6.68
CA VAL A 276 1.46 -6.55 6.68
C VAL A 276 1.71 -5.82 5.35
N ASN A 277 2.74 -6.21 4.61
CA ASN A 277 3.12 -5.54 3.37
C ASN A 277 2.03 -5.68 2.31
N LYS A 278 1.66 -4.55 1.70
CA LYS A 278 0.67 -4.50 0.60
C LYS A 278 1.28 -4.90 -0.74
N PHE A 279 2.61 -4.99 -0.81
CA PHE A 279 3.40 -5.30 -2.00
C PHE A 279 3.03 -4.41 -3.19
N THR A 280 2.83 -3.11 -2.93
CA THR A 280 2.41 -2.13 -3.96
C THR A 280 3.33 -2.17 -5.17
N LYS A 281 4.65 -2.16 -4.96
CA LYS A 281 5.61 -2.21 -6.07
C LYS A 281 5.61 -3.56 -6.79
N GLY A 282 5.45 -4.65 -6.04
CA GLY A 282 5.32 -5.99 -6.62
C GLY A 282 4.09 -6.11 -7.51
N LYS A 283 2.95 -5.58 -7.06
CA LYS A 283 1.71 -5.54 -7.84
C LYS A 283 1.86 -4.74 -9.13
N GLU A 284 2.47 -3.55 -9.06
CA GLU A 284 2.77 -2.74 -10.25
C GLU A 284 3.64 -3.50 -11.27
N GLN A 285 4.72 -4.15 -10.81
CA GLN A 285 5.61 -4.92 -11.67
C GLN A 285 4.89 -6.13 -12.29
N PHE A 286 4.09 -6.84 -11.49
CA PHE A 286 3.27 -7.95 -11.98
C PHE A 286 2.28 -7.50 -13.06
N GLU A 287 1.58 -6.40 -12.84
CA GLU A 287 0.65 -5.82 -13.83
C GLU A 287 1.38 -5.44 -15.13
N LEU A 288 2.58 -4.86 -15.04
CA LEU A 288 3.41 -4.57 -16.21
C LEU A 288 3.80 -5.84 -16.99
N ILE A 289 4.21 -6.91 -16.29
CA ILE A 289 4.55 -8.20 -16.89
C ILE A 289 3.34 -8.81 -17.61
N VAL A 290 2.18 -8.85 -16.96
CA VAL A 290 0.94 -9.39 -17.56
C VAL A 290 0.53 -8.58 -18.80
N ASN A 291 0.61 -7.26 -18.73
CA ASN A 291 0.31 -6.39 -19.86
C ASN A 291 1.29 -6.58 -21.02
N HIS A 292 2.58 -6.74 -20.73
CA HIS A 292 3.59 -7.02 -21.74
C HIS A 292 3.36 -8.38 -22.42
N GLN A 293 3.08 -9.43 -21.65
CA GLN A 293 2.75 -10.76 -22.17
C GLN A 293 1.52 -10.70 -23.09
N LYS A 294 0.50 -9.96 -22.67
CA LYS A 294 -0.71 -9.77 -23.47
C LYS A 294 -0.41 -9.02 -24.77
N PHE A 295 0.38 -7.96 -24.72
CA PHE A 295 0.82 -7.23 -25.92
C PHE A 295 1.56 -8.15 -26.89
N VAL A 296 2.49 -8.98 -26.39
CA VAL A 296 3.19 -9.97 -27.19
C VAL A 296 2.21 -10.94 -27.84
N GLN A 297 1.28 -11.49 -27.07
CA GLN A 297 0.28 -12.45 -27.57
C GLN A 297 -0.63 -11.85 -28.65
N GLU A 298 -1.10 -10.61 -28.46
CA GLU A 298 -2.09 -9.98 -29.34
C GLU A 298 -1.46 -9.35 -30.59
N HIS A 299 -0.21 -8.89 -30.51
CA HIS A 299 0.40 -8.08 -31.58
C HIS A 299 1.65 -8.68 -32.20
N LEU A 300 2.42 -9.48 -31.46
CA LEU A 300 3.71 -9.98 -31.93
C LEU A 300 3.70 -11.49 -32.18
N PHE A 301 2.75 -12.23 -31.62
CA PHE A 301 2.75 -13.68 -31.69
C PHE A 301 2.70 -14.20 -33.13
N GLU A 302 1.84 -13.63 -33.99
CA GLU A 302 1.77 -14.02 -35.39
C GLU A 302 3.07 -13.70 -36.15
N GLU A 303 3.71 -12.56 -35.85
CA GLU A 303 4.99 -12.19 -36.45
C GLU A 303 6.11 -13.14 -36.01
N PHE A 304 6.15 -13.46 -34.72
CA PHE A 304 7.07 -14.46 -34.19
C PHE A 304 6.86 -15.80 -34.85
N VAL A 305 5.62 -16.30 -34.96
CA VAL A 305 5.30 -17.56 -35.64
C VAL A 305 5.72 -17.52 -37.11
N LYS A 306 5.48 -16.42 -37.84
CA LYS A 306 5.91 -16.27 -39.25
C LYS A 306 7.43 -16.37 -39.41
N VAL A 307 8.18 -15.72 -38.54
CA VAL A 307 9.65 -15.77 -38.57
C VAL A 307 10.15 -17.15 -38.14
N TYR A 308 9.53 -17.71 -37.10
CA TYR A 308 9.91 -18.98 -36.50
C TYR A 308 9.64 -20.17 -37.43
N MET A 309 8.48 -20.16 -38.09
CA MET A 309 8.04 -21.17 -39.07
C MET A 309 8.41 -20.80 -40.51
N HIS A 310 9.32 -19.86 -40.73
CA HIS A 310 9.68 -19.42 -42.07
C HIS A 310 10.33 -20.57 -42.87
N PRO A 311 9.93 -20.85 -44.14
CA PRO A 311 10.44 -21.98 -44.92
C PRO A 311 11.97 -22.05 -45.04
N ASN A 312 12.64 -20.90 -45.17
CA ASN A 312 14.11 -20.87 -45.20
C ASN A 312 14.76 -21.38 -43.92
N ARG A 313 14.15 -21.16 -42.75
CA ARG A 313 14.65 -21.66 -41.47
C ARG A 313 14.43 -23.16 -41.36
N ILE A 314 13.24 -23.63 -41.73
CA ILE A 314 12.90 -25.07 -41.78
C ILE A 314 13.88 -25.80 -42.71
N ASN A 315 14.08 -25.31 -43.94
CA ASN A 315 15.03 -25.90 -44.89
C ASN A 315 16.47 -25.93 -44.36
N LYS A 316 16.88 -24.93 -43.58
CA LYS A 316 18.21 -24.91 -42.96
C LYS A 316 18.35 -25.99 -41.89
N LEU A 317 17.33 -26.20 -41.06
CA LEU A 317 17.30 -27.27 -40.05
C LEU A 317 17.32 -28.65 -40.72
N LEU A 318 16.51 -28.86 -41.77
CA LEU A 318 16.53 -30.10 -42.55
C LEU A 318 17.92 -30.37 -43.16
N ASN A 319 18.57 -29.35 -43.70
CA ASN A 319 19.94 -29.47 -44.25
C ASN A 319 21.01 -29.76 -43.18
N MET A 320 20.74 -29.45 -41.91
CA MET A 320 21.62 -29.79 -40.78
C MET A 320 21.42 -31.24 -40.30
N GLY A 321 20.48 -31.98 -40.91
CA GLY A 321 20.25 -33.40 -40.64
C GLY A 321 19.07 -33.70 -39.72
N TYR A 322 18.30 -32.68 -39.30
CA TYR A 322 17.05 -32.90 -38.57
C TYR A 322 15.98 -33.46 -39.51
N THR A 323 15.26 -34.48 -39.05
CA THR A 323 14.07 -35.02 -39.71
C THR A 323 12.84 -34.14 -39.43
N ILE A 324 11.78 -34.28 -40.24
CA ILE A 324 10.53 -33.51 -40.05
C ILE A 324 9.94 -33.77 -38.66
N ASP A 325 9.99 -35.02 -38.17
CA ASP A 325 9.46 -35.38 -36.86
C ASP A 325 10.30 -34.80 -35.71
N GLU A 326 11.61 -34.60 -35.92
CA GLU A 326 12.50 -33.93 -34.96
C GLU A 326 12.36 -32.41 -34.98
N LEU A 327 11.71 -31.82 -35.99
CA LEU A 327 11.51 -30.37 -36.03
C LEU A 327 10.53 -29.91 -34.95
N ASP A 328 9.56 -30.72 -34.55
CA ASP A 328 8.58 -30.37 -33.49
C ASP A 328 9.24 -30.22 -32.10
N ASP A 329 10.41 -30.82 -31.88
CA ASP A 329 11.17 -30.71 -30.63
C ASP A 329 12.19 -29.55 -30.62
N VAL A 330 12.53 -29.03 -31.81
CA VAL A 330 13.61 -28.04 -32.01
C VAL A 330 13.04 -26.69 -32.47
N LEU A 331 11.79 -26.68 -32.93
CA LEU A 331 10.91 -25.52 -33.12
C LEU A 331 10.00 -25.43 -31.90
#